data_AF-A0A1F3RMK6-F1
#
_entry.id   AF-A0A1F3RMK6-F1
#
_cell.length_a   1.000
_cell.length_b   1.000
_cell.length_c   1.000
_cell.angle_alpha   90.00
_cell.angle_beta   90.00
_cell.angle_gamma   90.00
#
_symmetry.space_group_name_H-M   'P 1'
#
loop_
_entity.id
_entity.type
_entity.pdbx_description
1 polymer ?
#
loop_
_entity_poly.entity_id
_entity_poly.type
_entity_poly.pdbx_seq_one_letter_code
_entity_poly.pdbx_strand_id
1 'polypeptide(L)' 'MVLFNLDIYGIAVSGSNQGSHVLKAINCDMYRPSVRFSFSKYTTKNEIDYCIEKVKSIYPALIQS' A
#
# COMPACT_ATOMS: atom_id res chain seq x y z
N MET A 1 10.77 -3.45 -1.25
CA MET A 1 9.43 -4.02 -1.52
C MET A 1 8.44 -3.48 -0.50
N VAL A 2 7.47 -2.64 -0.91
CA VAL A 2 6.47 -2.07 0.02
C VAL A 2 5.67 -3.15 0.78
N LEU A 3 5.33 -4.26 0.11
CA LEU A 3 4.62 -5.38 0.72
C LEU A 3 5.38 -5.96 1.91
N PHE A 4 6.68 -6.17 1.75
CA PHE A 4 7.56 -6.70 2.80
C PHE A 4 7.70 -5.73 3.99
N ASN A 5 7.84 -4.43 3.71
CA ASN A 5 7.92 -3.42 4.77
C ASN A 5 6.61 -3.35 5.58
N LEU A 6 5.45 -3.39 4.92
CA LEU A 6 4.15 -3.36 5.59
C LEU A 6 3.91 -4.61 6.43
N ASP A 7 4.37 -5.79 5.97
CA ASP A 7 4.30 -7.04 6.73
C ASP A 7 5.13 -6.97 8.04
N ILE A 8 6.33 -6.41 7.99
CA ILE A 8 7.15 -6.13 9.19
C ILE A 8 6.40 -5.24 10.20
N TYR A 9 5.64 -4.26 9.71
CA TYR A 9 4.84 -3.37 10.56
C TYR A 9 3.51 -3.99 11.03
N GLY A 10 3.23 -5.24 10.67
CA GLY A 10 1.99 -5.95 11.01
C GLY A 10 0.77 -5.48 10.21
N ILE A 11 0.96 -4.83 9.06
CA ILE A 11 -0.11 -4.28 8.22
C ILE A 11 -0.34 -5.22 7.04
N ALA A 12 -1.42 -5.98 7.10
CA ALA A 12 -1.81 -6.89 6.03
C ALA A 12 -2.33 -6.13 4.80
N VAL A 13 -1.78 -6.45 3.63
CA VAL A 13 -2.17 -5.87 2.33
C VAL A 13 -2.16 -6.91 1.22
N SER A 14 -2.86 -6.60 0.13
CA SER A 14 -2.82 -7.39 -1.10
C SER A 14 -2.17 -6.61 -2.24
N GLY A 15 -1.31 -7.25 -3.02
CA GLY A 15 -0.59 -6.60 -4.12
C GLY A 15 0.37 -7.58 -4.79
N SER A 16 0.94 -7.19 -5.92
CA SER A 16 1.89 -8.01 -6.69
C SER A 16 2.87 -7.14 -7.45
N ASN A 17 4.12 -7.59 -7.53
CA ASN A 17 5.14 -6.99 -8.40
C ASN A 17 5.06 -7.51 -9.84
N GLN A 18 4.32 -8.60 -10.10
CA GLN A 18 4.17 -9.18 -11.45
C GLN A 18 3.02 -8.53 -12.26
N GLY A 19 2.34 -7.54 -11.66
CA GLY A 19 1.20 -6.85 -12.24
C GLY A 19 -0.14 -7.52 -11.97
N SER A 20 -1.22 -6.75 -12.06
CA SER A 20 -2.61 -7.18 -11.87
C SER A 20 -3.36 -7.21 -13.21
N HIS A 21 -4.10 -8.30 -13.48
CA HIS A 21 -4.97 -8.41 -14.66
C HIS A 21 -6.08 -7.34 -14.66
N VAL A 22 -6.61 -7.01 -13.48
CA VAL A 22 -7.61 -5.94 -13.32
C VAL A 22 -6.99 -4.58 -13.67
N LEU A 23 -5.79 -4.30 -13.16
CA LEU A 23 -5.09 -3.04 -13.45
C LEU A 23 -4.75 -2.91 -14.95
N LYS A 24 -4.39 -4.02 -15.60
CA LYS A 24 -4.21 -4.06 -17.07
C LYS A 24 -5.52 -3.76 -17.81
N ALA A 25 -6.63 -4.35 -17.38
CA ALA A 25 -7.93 -4.18 -18.03
C ALA A 25 -8.44 -2.73 -17.99
N ILE A 26 -8.07 -1.96 -16.95
CA ILE A 26 -8.39 -0.53 -16.82
C ILE A 26 -7.29 0.39 -17.37
N ASN A 27 -6.32 -0.16 -18.11
CA ASN A 27 -5.22 0.57 -18.73
C ASN A 27 -4.36 1.39 -17.73
N CYS A 28 -4.14 0.82 -16.53
CA CYS A 28 -3.27 1.44 -15.52
C CYS A 28 -1.78 1.26 -15.89
N ASP A 29 -0.94 2.19 -15.44
CA ASP A 29 0.51 2.10 -15.59
C ASP A 29 1.08 0.93 -14.76
N MET A 30 1.48 -0.13 -15.46
CA MET A 30 1.98 -1.36 -14.86
C MET A 30 3.40 -1.25 -14.31
N TYR A 31 4.12 -0.15 -14.57
CA TYR A 31 5.41 0.14 -13.93
C TYR A 31 5.25 0.67 -12.51
N ARG A 32 4.03 1.11 -12.14
CA ARG A 32 3.73 1.55 -10.78
C ARG A 32 3.37 0.34 -9.92
N PRO A 33 4.11 0.08 -8.83
CA PRO A 33 3.73 -0.98 -7.90
C PRO A 33 2.38 -0.62 -7.24
N SER A 34 1.50 -1.62 -7.13
CA SER A 34 0.18 -1.45 -6.55
C SER A 34 0.02 -2.21 -5.24
N VAL A 35 -0.59 -1.56 -4.25
CA VAL A 35 -1.00 -2.14 -2.96
C VAL A 35 -2.47 -1.81 -2.72
N ARG A 36 -3.23 -2.77 -2.19
CA ARG A 36 -4.62 -2.61 -1.76
C ARG A 36 -4.75 -2.92 -0.28
N PHE A 37 -5.27 -1.95 0.45
CA PHE A 37 -5.74 -2.09 1.83
C PHE A 37 -7.21 -2.49 1.82
N SER A 38 -7.57 -3.47 2.64
CA SER A 38 -8.95 -3.93 2.80
C SER A 38 -9.34 -3.76 4.27
N PHE A 39 -10.17 -2.76 4.54
CA PHE A 39 -10.68 -2.50 5.90
C PHE A 39 -12.00 -3.24 6.13
N SER A 40 -12.34 -3.46 7.40
CA SER A 40 -13.61 -4.07 7.81
C SER A 40 -14.38 -3.16 8.75
N LYS A 41 -15.61 -3.54 9.10
CA LYS A 41 -16.41 -2.84 10.12
C LYS A 41 -15.74 -2.80 11.51
N TYR A 42 -14.72 -3.62 11.74
CA TYR A 42 -13.96 -3.66 12.99
C TYR A 42 -12.71 -2.78 12.95
N THR A 43 -12.36 -2.23 11.78
CA THR A 43 -11.20 -1.34 11.67
C THR A 43 -11.46 -0.05 12.44
N THR A 44 -10.50 0.32 13.27
CA THR A 44 -10.55 1.53 14.09
C THR A 44 -9.79 2.68 13.43
N LYS A 45 -10.12 3.92 13.83
CA LYS A 45 -9.40 5.10 13.36
C LYS A 45 -7.90 5.05 13.72
N ASN A 46 -7.57 4.53 14.91
CA ASN A 46 -6.18 4.43 15.36
C ASN A 46 -5.36 3.47 14.49
N GLU A 47 -5.94 2.36 14.04
CA GLU A 47 -5.28 1.44 13.09
C GLU A 47 -5.02 2.11 11.74
N ILE A 48 -5.98 2.92 11.26
CA ILE A 48 -5.81 3.71 10.02
C ILE A 48 -4.69 4.74 10.20
N ASP A 49 -4.69 5.48 11.31
CA ASP A 49 -3.67 6.49 11.60
C ASP A 49 -2.26 5.86 11.68
N TYR A 50 -2.13 4.71 12.37
CA TYR A 50 -0.89 3.93 12.41
C TYR A 50 -0.45 3.47 11.01
N CYS A 51 -1.39 2.95 10.20
CA CYS A 51 -1.10 2.53 8.83
C CYS A 51 -0.55 3.67 7.99
N ILE A 52 -1.20 4.85 8.04
CA ILE A 52 -0.76 6.04 7.32
C ILE A 52 0.64 6.48 7.77
N GLU A 53 0.91 6.46 9.07
CA GLU A 53 2.25 6.79 9.62
C GLU A 53 3.33 5.89 9.02
N LYS A 54 3.12 4.57 8.99
CA LYS A 54 4.09 3.61 8.43
C LYS A 54 4.21 3.70 6.91
N VAL A 55 3.11 3.98 6.19
CA VAL A 55 3.18 4.25 4.75
C VAL A 55 4.06 5.48 4.47
N LYS A 56 3.92 6.55 5.26
CA LYS A 56 4.76 7.75 5.15
C LYS A 56 6.23 7.49 5.48
N SER A 57 6.54 6.56 6.39
CA SER A 57 7.94 6.21 6.67
C SER A 57 8.57 5.36 5.56
N ILE A 58 7.77 4.55 4.84
CA ILE A 58 8.23 3.76 3.69
C ILE A 58 8.44 4.64 2.46
N TYR A 59 7.52 5.59 2.23
CA TYR A 59 7.61 6.60 1.19
C TYR A 59 7.76 7.98 1.83
N PRO A 60 8.96 8.31 2.35
CA PRO A 60 9.22 9.67 2.79
C PRO A 60 8.89 10.58 1.60
N ALA A 61 8.00 11.55 1.83
CA ALA A 61 7.63 12.50 0.80
C ALA A 61 8.92 12.99 0.14
N LEU A 62 9.03 12.83 -1.18
CA LEU A 62 10.03 13.57 -1.92
C LEU A 62 9.74 15.03 -1.61
N ILE A 63 10.54 15.62 -0.71
CA ILE A 63 10.70 17.06 -0.66
C ILE A 63 11.31 17.36 -2.03
N GLN A 64 10.46 17.67 -3.00
CA GLN A 64 10.90 18.25 -4.26
C GLN A 64 11.53 19.58 -3.89
N SER A 65 12.87 19.60 -3.90
CA SER A 65 13.67 20.81 -4.06
C SER A 65 13.39 21.45 -5.42
#